data_AF-A0A4P9YW36-F1
#
_entry.id   AF-A0A4P9YW36-F1
#
_cell.length_a   1.000
_cell.length_b   1.000
_cell.length_c   1.000
_cell.angle_alpha   90.00
_cell.angle_beta   90.00
_cell.angle_gamma   90.00
#
_symmetry.space_group_name_H-M   'P 1'
#
loop_
_entity.id
_entity.type
_entity.pdbx_description
1 polymer ?
#
loop_
_entity_poly.entity_id
_entity_poly.type
_entity_poly.pdbx_seq_one_letter_code
_entity_poly.pdbx_strand_id
1 'polypeptide(L)'
;MLVSTLTILALQAISLAAGELATLESNRPAVRVHATGAEAIRLGRRDNSDDHLDMNAGRGYKIGIIDSGVDYLHPDLGGCFGSGCKIAYGYDFVGDAYTGMNAPKPDADPMDECNGHGTHVAGIIGANSALAPGVAPGATLGAYRVFGCQGSVTVEVLIAAMRRAAADGMDIINVSIGTGRFFTNFPDAVAAEEIARSGVVVVASAGNDGTFHMTGISSPAVAPDVISVASINPTKVAAFYFTHANVDEKLYYLSNNHISSFTSVFSSFGPTDNATNIKPDVAADGMQIFSTYPRKLGSYAILTGTSMAAP
;
A
#
# COMPACT_ATOMS: atom_id res chain seq x y z
N MET A 1 -41.01 28.49 -2.11
CA MET A 1 -40.01 29.57 -2.05
C MET A 1 -39.05 29.32 -0.89
N LEU A 2 -38.06 28.42 -1.05
CA LEU A 2 -36.99 28.24 -0.05
C LEU A 2 -35.77 27.45 -0.60
N VAL A 3 -35.59 27.41 -1.92
CA VAL A 3 -34.48 26.68 -2.57
C VAL A 3 -33.56 27.61 -3.41
N SER A 4 -33.85 28.91 -3.50
CA SER A 4 -33.08 29.83 -4.36
C SER A 4 -32.10 30.76 -3.62
N THR A 5 -32.06 30.75 -2.28
CA THR A 5 -31.23 31.69 -1.49
C THR A 5 -29.92 31.08 -0.97
N LEU A 6 -29.79 29.76 -0.87
CA LEU A 6 -28.53 29.14 -0.39
C LEU A 6 -27.45 29.05 -1.48
N THR A 7 -27.84 28.96 -2.76
CA THR A 7 -26.92 28.86 -3.90
C THR A 7 -26.24 30.19 -4.25
N ILE A 8 -26.86 31.33 -3.90
CA ILE A 8 -26.34 32.67 -4.22
C ILE A 8 -25.24 33.09 -3.21
N LEU A 9 -25.36 32.67 -1.94
CA LEU A 9 -24.35 32.96 -0.90
C LEU A 9 -23.04 32.17 -1.11
N ALA A 10 -23.12 30.94 -1.63
CA ALA A 10 -21.92 30.14 -1.94
C ALA A 10 -21.14 30.68 -3.15
N LEU A 11 -21.84 31.24 -4.15
CA LEU A 11 -21.20 31.79 -5.35
C LEU A 11 -20.54 33.16 -5.09
N GLN A 12 -21.09 33.98 -4.20
CA GLN A 12 -20.46 35.26 -3.82
C GLN A 12 -19.22 35.09 -2.94
N ALA A 13 -19.16 34.06 -2.08
CA ALA A 13 -17.96 33.78 -1.28
C ALA A 13 -16.77 33.31 -2.13
N ILE A 14 -17.02 32.54 -3.20
CA ILE A 14 -15.98 32.08 -4.12
C ILE A 14 -15.48 33.23 -5.02
N SER A 15 -16.36 34.14 -5.42
CA SER A 15 -15.99 35.30 -6.26
C SER A 15 -15.21 36.38 -5.50
N LEU A 16 -15.43 36.57 -4.19
CA LEU A 16 -14.63 37.49 -3.38
C LEU A 16 -13.21 36.95 -3.13
N ALA A 17 -13.07 35.64 -2.86
CA ALA A 17 -11.76 35.01 -2.64
C ALA A 17 -10.89 34.97 -3.91
N ALA A 18 -11.50 34.83 -5.10
CA ALA A 18 -10.78 34.87 -6.37
C ALA A 18 -10.30 36.28 -6.76
N GLY A 19 -11.05 37.33 -6.39
CA GLY A 19 -10.66 38.73 -6.65
C GLY A 19 -9.52 39.23 -5.75
N GLU A 20 -9.45 38.76 -4.50
CA GLU A 20 -8.35 39.06 -3.58
C GLU A 20 -7.04 38.35 -3.97
N LEU A 21 -7.10 37.15 -4.56
CA LEU A 21 -5.90 36.49 -5.08
C LEU A 21 -5.31 37.19 -6.33
N ALA A 22 -6.16 37.63 -7.26
CA ALA A 22 -5.71 38.20 -8.53
C ALA A 22 -5.07 39.61 -8.38
N THR A 23 -5.42 40.35 -7.33
CA THR A 23 -4.86 41.69 -7.08
C THR A 23 -3.53 41.65 -6.30
N LEU A 24 -3.16 40.51 -5.72
CA LEU A 24 -1.89 40.33 -5.00
C LEU A 24 -0.72 39.86 -5.89
N GLU A 25 -0.97 39.39 -7.11
CA GLU A 25 0.09 38.92 -8.03
C GLU A 25 0.77 40.06 -8.81
N SER A 26 0.17 41.24 -8.94
CA SER A 26 0.67 42.27 -9.86
C SER A 26 1.67 43.27 -9.26
N ASN A 27 1.92 43.29 -7.94
CA ASN A 27 2.65 44.42 -7.35
C ASN A 27 3.62 44.12 -6.19
N ARG A 28 4.37 43.02 -6.26
CA ARG A 28 5.51 42.80 -5.35
C ARG A 28 6.84 42.74 -6.11
N PRO A 29 7.89 43.45 -5.67
CA PRO A 29 9.24 43.29 -6.21
C PRO A 29 9.63 41.83 -6.06
N ALA A 30 10.32 41.25 -7.04
CA ALA A 30 10.72 39.84 -7.09
C ALA A 30 11.21 39.34 -5.72
N VAL A 31 10.31 38.71 -4.97
CA VAL A 31 10.64 38.11 -3.69
C VAL A 31 11.39 36.83 -4.03
N ARG A 32 12.71 36.85 -3.85
CA ARG A 32 13.48 35.62 -3.72
C ARG A 32 12.87 34.84 -2.57
N VAL A 33 12.10 33.80 -2.88
CA VAL A 33 11.61 32.85 -1.88
C VAL A 33 12.82 32.07 -1.39
N HIS A 34 13.38 32.50 -0.26
CA HIS A 34 14.20 31.63 0.57
C HIS A 34 13.26 30.65 1.25
N ALA A 35 13.09 29.46 0.65
CA ALA A 35 12.51 28.31 1.34
C ALA A 35 13.44 27.92 2.48
N THR A 36 13.18 28.46 3.67
CA THR A 36 13.84 28.07 4.91
C THR A 36 12.91 27.06 5.59
N GLY A 37 13.11 25.76 5.29
CA GLY A 37 12.37 24.69 5.98
C GLY A 37 12.17 23.37 5.23
N ALA A 38 12.40 23.32 3.92
CA ALA A 38 12.52 22.06 3.19
C ALA A 38 14.01 21.68 3.12
N GLU A 39 14.46 20.78 3.99
CA GLU A 39 15.74 20.12 3.75
C GLU A 39 15.63 19.32 2.45
N ALA A 40 16.34 19.76 1.43
CA ALA A 40 16.56 19.00 0.21
C ALA A 40 17.45 17.80 0.53
N ILE A 41 16.89 16.75 1.12
CA ILE A 41 17.61 15.49 1.27
C ILE A 41 17.64 14.86 -0.12
N ARG A 42 18.79 14.92 -0.80
CA ARG A 42 19.07 13.96 -1.87
C ARG A 42 18.93 12.58 -1.25
N LEU A 43 17.97 11.79 -1.70
CA LEU A 43 17.79 10.39 -1.28
C LEU A 43 19.04 9.50 -1.54
N GLY A 44 20.12 10.05 -2.12
CA GLY A 44 21.44 9.42 -2.22
C GLY A 44 22.50 9.88 -1.21
N ARG A 45 22.19 10.74 -0.22
CA ARG A 45 23.14 11.11 0.85
C ARG A 45 22.39 11.32 2.17
N ARG A 46 22.09 10.22 2.86
CA ARG A 46 21.63 10.26 4.26
C ARG A 46 22.80 10.75 5.13
N ASP A 47 22.55 11.76 5.96
CA ASP A 47 23.52 12.24 6.95
C ASP A 47 23.70 11.19 8.05
N ASN A 48 24.93 11.01 8.50
CA ASN A 48 25.36 10.00 9.46
C ASN A 48 24.80 10.32 10.86
N SER A 49 24.08 9.39 11.48
CA SER A 49 24.49 8.84 12.80
C SER A 49 23.65 7.71 13.40
N ASP A 50 22.39 7.41 13.01
CA ASP A 50 21.59 6.41 13.77
C ASP A 50 20.61 5.50 13.00
N ASP A 51 20.62 5.46 11.66
CA ASP A 51 19.63 4.68 10.90
C ASP A 51 20.27 3.82 9.80
N HIS A 52 21.17 2.93 10.22
CA HIS A 52 21.65 1.85 9.37
C HIS A 52 20.53 0.82 9.23
N LEU A 53 19.68 0.97 8.21
CA LEU A 53 18.72 -0.07 7.86
C LEU A 53 19.48 -1.39 7.66
N ASP A 54 19.21 -2.36 8.53
CA ASP A 54 19.82 -3.67 8.45
C ASP A 54 19.26 -4.38 7.20
N MET A 55 20.08 -4.45 6.15
CA MET A 55 19.71 -5.17 4.92
C MET A 55 19.53 -6.67 5.15
N ASN A 56 19.89 -7.19 6.33
CA ASN A 56 19.59 -8.57 6.74
C ASN A 56 18.29 -8.69 7.56
N ALA A 57 17.56 -7.61 7.80
CA ALA A 57 16.28 -7.69 8.52
C ALA A 57 15.33 -8.68 7.82
N GLY A 58 14.73 -9.57 8.60
CA GLY A 58 13.86 -10.64 8.10
C GLY A 58 14.58 -11.85 7.49
N ARG A 59 15.92 -11.89 7.49
CA ARG A 59 16.67 -13.06 6.99
C ARG A 59 16.28 -14.34 7.74
N GLY A 60 15.95 -15.38 6.97
CA GLY A 60 15.49 -16.67 7.49
C GLY A 60 13.97 -16.79 7.58
N TYR A 61 13.22 -15.70 7.41
CA TYR A 61 11.76 -15.72 7.32
C TYR A 61 11.28 -15.70 5.86
N LYS A 62 10.12 -16.32 5.65
CA LYS A 62 9.38 -16.33 4.38
C LYS A 62 8.10 -15.52 4.51
N ILE A 63 7.89 -14.58 3.60
CA ILE A 63 6.72 -13.70 3.61
C ILE A 63 5.96 -13.85 2.29
N GLY A 64 4.72 -14.34 2.37
CA GLY A 64 3.80 -14.48 1.25
C GLY A 64 3.01 -13.20 1.01
N ILE A 65 2.89 -12.80 -0.25
CA ILE A 65 2.18 -11.60 -0.69
C ILE A 65 1.02 -12.06 -1.57
N ILE A 66 -0.20 -11.89 -1.08
CA ILE A 66 -1.41 -12.21 -1.83
C ILE A 66 -1.97 -10.93 -2.41
N ASP A 67 -1.78 -10.72 -3.71
CA ASP A 67 -2.01 -9.43 -4.36
C ASP A 67 -2.15 -9.56 -5.90
N SER A 68 -1.94 -8.51 -6.68
CA SER A 68 -1.99 -8.51 -8.16
C SER A 68 -0.82 -9.21 -8.85
N GLY A 69 0.08 -9.82 -8.07
CA GLY A 69 1.36 -10.35 -8.53
C GLY A 69 2.51 -9.38 -8.29
N VAL A 70 3.70 -9.76 -8.73
CA VAL A 70 4.94 -9.00 -8.49
C VAL A 70 5.79 -8.97 -9.75
N ASP A 71 6.25 -7.79 -10.17
CA ASP A 71 7.36 -7.67 -11.13
C ASP A 71 8.66 -8.09 -10.46
N TYR A 72 8.87 -9.40 -10.35
CA TYR A 72 10.06 -9.99 -9.73
C TYR A 72 11.35 -9.67 -10.50
N LEU A 73 11.24 -9.15 -11.74
CA LEU A 73 12.37 -8.67 -12.51
C LEU A 73 12.75 -7.22 -12.16
N HIS A 74 12.04 -6.58 -11.22
CA HIS A 74 12.46 -5.32 -10.63
C HIS A 74 13.82 -5.49 -9.91
N PRO A 75 14.84 -4.66 -10.17
CA PRO A 75 16.18 -4.84 -9.59
C PRO A 75 16.19 -4.91 -8.07
N ASP A 76 15.41 -4.03 -7.43
CA ASP A 76 15.31 -3.96 -5.96
C ASP A 76 14.55 -5.16 -5.36
N LEU A 77 13.85 -5.95 -6.19
CA LEU A 77 13.18 -7.20 -5.82
C LEU A 77 13.98 -8.43 -6.29
N GLY A 78 15.26 -8.25 -6.64
CA GLY A 78 16.21 -9.32 -6.94
C GLY A 78 16.35 -9.68 -8.42
N GLY A 79 15.43 -9.24 -9.29
CA GLY A 79 15.58 -9.39 -10.73
C GLY A 79 15.36 -10.81 -11.27
N CYS A 80 14.81 -11.74 -10.48
CA CYS A 80 14.54 -13.12 -10.89
C CYS A 80 13.43 -13.78 -10.05
N PHE A 81 12.93 -14.92 -10.53
CA PHE A 81 11.89 -15.71 -9.87
C PHE A 81 12.33 -17.16 -9.66
N GLY A 82 11.98 -17.72 -8.50
CA GLY A 82 12.21 -19.11 -8.16
C GLY A 82 13.40 -19.35 -7.23
N SER A 83 13.88 -20.58 -7.17
CA SER A 83 14.92 -21.00 -6.23
C SER A 83 16.18 -20.12 -6.32
N GLY A 84 16.59 -19.53 -5.19
CA GLY A 84 17.75 -18.64 -5.10
C GLY A 84 17.47 -17.17 -5.38
N CYS A 85 16.25 -16.81 -5.76
CA CYS A 85 15.80 -15.44 -5.95
C CYS A 85 15.17 -14.88 -4.67
N LYS A 86 15.04 -13.54 -4.62
CA LYS A 86 14.32 -12.84 -3.56
C LYS A 86 12.83 -13.21 -3.58
N ILE A 87 12.20 -13.20 -4.76
CA ILE A 87 10.88 -13.80 -4.99
C ILE A 87 11.09 -15.29 -5.33
N ALA A 88 11.09 -16.13 -4.30
CA ALA A 88 11.45 -17.55 -4.45
C ALA A 88 10.25 -18.47 -4.69
N TYR A 89 9.06 -18.03 -4.28
CA TYR A 89 7.82 -18.78 -4.37
C TYR A 89 6.75 -17.97 -5.09
N GLY A 90 5.77 -18.65 -5.67
CA GLY A 90 4.61 -17.97 -6.21
C GLY A 90 3.76 -18.81 -7.14
N TYR A 91 2.60 -18.26 -7.46
CA TYR A 91 1.61 -18.88 -8.35
C TYR A 91 0.61 -17.80 -8.82
N ASP A 92 0.17 -17.88 -10.07
CA ASP A 92 -0.94 -17.08 -10.59
C ASP A 92 -2.22 -17.90 -10.58
N PHE A 93 -3.22 -17.41 -9.85
CA PHE A 93 -4.51 -18.07 -9.74
C PHE A 93 -5.50 -17.65 -10.83
N VAL A 94 -5.18 -16.61 -11.63
CA VAL A 94 -6.21 -15.87 -12.38
C VAL A 94 -5.81 -15.46 -13.79
N GLY A 95 -4.55 -15.09 -14.04
CA GLY A 95 -4.11 -14.55 -15.32
C GLY A 95 -4.49 -13.08 -15.54
N ASP A 96 -3.82 -12.40 -16.48
CA ASP A 96 -3.97 -10.97 -16.80
C ASP A 96 -5.41 -10.53 -17.12
N ALA A 97 -6.16 -11.36 -17.85
CA ALA A 97 -7.49 -11.01 -18.32
C ALA A 97 -8.60 -11.26 -17.29
N TYR A 98 -8.26 -11.67 -16.07
CA TYR A 98 -9.25 -11.90 -15.03
C TYR A 98 -9.84 -10.58 -14.54
N THR A 99 -11.15 -10.58 -14.34
CA THR A 99 -11.93 -9.40 -13.91
C THR A 99 -12.70 -9.65 -12.62
N GLY A 100 -12.65 -10.87 -12.07
CA GLY A 100 -13.53 -11.32 -10.99
C GLY A 100 -14.86 -11.90 -11.47
N MET A 101 -15.23 -11.70 -12.74
CA MET A 101 -16.50 -12.16 -13.32
C MET A 101 -16.34 -13.26 -14.38
N ASN A 102 -15.13 -13.43 -14.93
CA ASN A 102 -14.81 -14.47 -15.90
C ASN A 102 -14.07 -15.64 -15.24
N ALA A 103 -13.97 -16.76 -15.95
CA ALA A 103 -13.19 -17.90 -15.46
C ALA A 103 -11.70 -17.52 -15.34
N PRO A 104 -11.05 -17.86 -14.21
CA PRO A 104 -9.62 -17.65 -14.05
C PRO A 104 -8.82 -18.54 -14.99
N LYS A 105 -7.58 -18.12 -15.30
CA LYS A 105 -6.59 -18.89 -16.08
C LYS A 105 -5.30 -19.03 -15.25
N PRO A 106 -5.26 -19.98 -14.31
CA PRO A 106 -4.11 -20.16 -13.43
C PRO A 106 -2.87 -20.66 -14.17
N ASP A 107 -1.71 -20.21 -13.73
CA ASP A 107 -0.41 -20.73 -14.15
C ASP A 107 0.67 -20.51 -13.06
N ALA A 108 1.91 -20.88 -13.34
CA ALA A 108 2.99 -20.86 -12.36
C ALA A 108 3.73 -19.51 -12.28
N ASP A 109 3.36 -18.51 -13.08
CA ASP A 109 4.06 -17.24 -13.22
C ASP A 109 3.28 -16.09 -12.55
N PRO A 110 3.67 -15.66 -11.33
CA PRO A 110 2.98 -14.59 -10.61
C PRO A 110 3.36 -13.17 -11.08
N MET A 111 3.96 -13.03 -12.27
CA MET A 111 4.39 -11.76 -12.83
C MET A 111 3.27 -10.72 -12.86
N ASP A 112 3.58 -9.47 -12.52
CA ASP A 112 2.68 -8.33 -12.66
C ASP A 112 3.36 -7.18 -13.40
N GLU A 113 2.90 -6.93 -14.63
CA GLU A 113 3.42 -5.87 -15.48
C GLU A 113 2.40 -4.76 -15.77
N CYS A 114 1.21 -4.83 -15.17
CA CYS A 114 0.06 -4.02 -15.60
C CYS A 114 -0.79 -3.45 -14.46
N ASN A 115 -0.90 -4.13 -13.32
CA ASN A 115 -1.66 -3.64 -12.17
C ASN A 115 -0.74 -2.84 -11.24
N GLY A 116 0.31 -3.50 -10.76
CA GLY A 116 1.41 -2.91 -10.00
C GLY A 116 1.20 -2.77 -8.50
N HIS A 117 -0.01 -2.96 -7.98
CA HIS A 117 -0.28 -2.88 -6.55
C HIS A 117 0.57 -3.87 -5.73
N GLY A 118 0.62 -5.14 -6.14
CA GLY A 118 1.42 -6.16 -5.45
C GLY A 118 2.93 -5.93 -5.53
N THR A 119 3.42 -5.33 -6.62
CA THR A 119 4.84 -4.92 -6.73
C THR A 119 5.16 -3.78 -5.76
N HIS A 120 4.21 -2.88 -5.50
CA HIS A 120 4.36 -1.79 -4.52
C HIS A 120 4.40 -2.31 -3.10
N VAL A 121 3.46 -3.21 -2.76
CA VAL A 121 3.41 -3.94 -1.49
C VAL A 121 4.71 -4.73 -1.26
N ALA A 122 5.19 -5.48 -2.27
CA ALA A 122 6.43 -6.25 -2.18
C ALA A 122 7.65 -5.37 -1.84
N GLY A 123 7.70 -4.15 -2.37
CA GLY A 123 8.78 -3.21 -2.09
C GLY A 123 8.79 -2.74 -0.64
N ILE A 124 7.62 -2.44 -0.08
CA ILE A 124 7.49 -2.02 1.34
C ILE A 124 7.98 -3.14 2.25
N ILE A 125 7.62 -4.39 1.94
CA ILE A 125 8.05 -5.54 2.74
C ILE A 125 9.56 -5.75 2.62
N GLY A 126 10.12 -5.77 1.41
CA GLY A 126 11.41 -6.42 1.22
C GLY A 126 12.30 -5.88 0.11
N ALA A 127 12.06 -4.69 -0.45
CA ALA A 127 12.99 -4.14 -1.43
C ALA A 127 14.41 -3.98 -0.85
N ASN A 128 15.40 -4.50 -1.56
CA ASN A 128 16.81 -4.22 -1.31
C ASN A 128 17.22 -2.97 -2.11
N SER A 129 16.80 -1.81 -1.62
CA SER A 129 16.94 -0.53 -2.32
C SER A 129 17.65 0.49 -1.44
N ALA A 130 18.59 1.24 -2.03
CA ALA A 130 19.11 2.45 -1.38
C ALA A 130 18.06 3.59 -1.38
N LEU A 131 17.16 3.59 -2.36
CA LEU A 131 16.18 4.64 -2.60
C LEU A 131 14.90 4.42 -1.78
N ALA A 132 14.35 3.20 -1.81
CA ALA A 132 13.11 2.81 -1.12
C ALA A 132 13.28 1.44 -0.44
N PRO A 133 14.11 1.33 0.61
CA PRO A 133 14.34 0.07 1.29
C PRO A 133 13.06 -0.44 1.95
N GLY A 134 12.82 -1.74 1.84
CA GLY A 134 11.75 -2.40 2.57
C GLY A 134 12.08 -2.58 4.06
N VAL A 135 11.08 -2.97 4.83
CA VAL A 135 11.19 -3.23 6.28
C VAL A 135 12.05 -4.47 6.56
N ALA A 136 11.97 -5.49 5.70
CA ALA A 136 12.66 -6.77 5.79
C ALA A 136 13.41 -7.14 4.48
N PRO A 137 14.48 -6.40 4.11
CA PRO A 137 15.22 -6.66 2.86
C PRO A 137 15.92 -8.03 2.81
N GLY A 138 16.12 -8.70 3.94
CA GLY A 138 16.70 -10.04 4.03
C GLY A 138 15.69 -11.19 3.91
N ALA A 139 14.38 -10.93 3.97
CA ALA A 139 13.35 -11.96 3.90
C ALA A 139 13.26 -12.63 2.52
N THR A 140 12.86 -13.90 2.48
CA THR A 140 12.46 -14.57 1.23
C THR A 140 10.99 -14.28 0.96
N LEU A 141 10.62 -13.92 -0.26
CA LEU A 141 9.24 -13.55 -0.60
C LEU A 141 8.56 -14.60 -1.47
N GLY A 142 7.25 -14.74 -1.30
CA GLY A 142 6.36 -15.49 -2.18
C GLY A 142 5.32 -14.58 -2.82
N ALA A 143 5.12 -14.66 -4.13
CA ALA A 143 4.14 -13.86 -4.86
C ALA A 143 2.92 -14.70 -5.28
N TYR A 144 1.75 -14.43 -4.71
CA TYR A 144 0.52 -15.17 -4.97
C TYR A 144 -0.48 -14.23 -5.65
N ARG A 145 -0.59 -14.36 -6.96
CA ARG A 145 -1.35 -13.45 -7.80
C ARG A 145 -2.82 -13.83 -7.86
N VAL A 146 -3.70 -12.91 -7.45
CA VAL A 146 -5.15 -13.12 -7.34
C VAL A 146 -5.98 -12.08 -8.10
N PHE A 147 -5.35 -11.04 -8.65
CA PHE A 147 -5.98 -10.10 -9.57
C PHE A 147 -5.40 -10.21 -10.98
N GLY A 148 -6.24 -9.93 -11.98
CA GLY A 148 -5.76 -9.59 -13.31
C GLY A 148 -5.25 -8.14 -13.36
N CYS A 149 -5.04 -7.63 -14.56
CA CYS A 149 -4.61 -6.25 -14.77
C CYS A 149 -5.63 -5.23 -14.27
N GLN A 150 -6.91 -5.61 -14.19
CA GLN A 150 -8.04 -4.81 -13.73
C GLN A 150 -9.08 -5.72 -13.07
N GLY A 151 -10.08 -5.13 -12.41
CA GLY A 151 -11.23 -5.86 -11.87
C GLY A 151 -11.09 -6.23 -10.39
N SER A 152 -11.70 -7.34 -9.99
CA SER A 152 -11.79 -7.75 -8.59
C SER A 152 -11.35 -9.21 -8.38
N VAL A 153 -11.32 -9.66 -7.13
CA VAL A 153 -10.97 -11.01 -6.71
C VAL A 153 -12.19 -11.68 -6.08
N THR A 154 -12.34 -12.99 -6.32
CA THR A 154 -13.38 -13.80 -5.68
C THR A 154 -12.87 -14.43 -4.39
N VAL A 155 -13.78 -14.73 -3.47
CA VAL A 155 -13.45 -15.33 -2.16
C VAL A 155 -12.77 -16.68 -2.35
N GLU A 156 -13.19 -17.45 -3.33
CA GLU A 156 -12.63 -18.75 -3.67
C GLU A 156 -11.15 -18.66 -4.08
N VAL A 157 -10.81 -17.70 -4.93
CA VAL A 157 -9.42 -17.43 -5.34
C VAL A 157 -8.59 -16.97 -4.15
N LEU A 158 -9.13 -16.06 -3.32
CA LEU A 158 -8.43 -15.53 -2.16
C LEU A 158 -8.11 -16.63 -1.13
N ILE A 159 -9.08 -17.49 -0.83
CA ILE A 159 -8.88 -18.64 0.08
C ILE A 159 -7.86 -19.63 -0.51
N ALA A 160 -7.93 -19.92 -1.82
CA ALA A 160 -6.97 -20.80 -2.48
C ALA A 160 -5.54 -20.26 -2.39
N ALA A 161 -5.35 -18.95 -2.57
CA ALA A 161 -4.06 -18.31 -2.42
C ALA A 161 -3.54 -18.34 -0.97
N MET A 162 -4.39 -18.05 0.02
CA MET A 162 -4.01 -18.13 1.44
C MET A 162 -3.56 -19.53 1.82
N ARG A 163 -4.32 -20.56 1.41
CA ARG A 163 -3.96 -21.96 1.67
C ARG A 163 -2.68 -22.37 0.96
N ARG A 164 -2.45 -21.91 -0.27
CA ARG A 164 -1.21 -22.19 -1.00
C ARG A 164 0.00 -21.54 -0.34
N ALA A 165 -0.12 -20.28 0.08
CA ALA A 165 0.95 -19.57 0.78
C ALA A 165 1.34 -20.28 2.09
N ALA A 166 0.35 -20.70 2.88
CA ALA A 166 0.60 -21.52 4.07
C ALA A 166 1.27 -22.87 3.72
N ALA A 167 0.80 -23.55 2.66
CA ALA A 167 1.35 -24.84 2.22
C ALA A 167 2.79 -24.74 1.69
N ASP A 168 3.16 -23.62 1.05
CA ASP A 168 4.54 -23.34 0.63
C ASP A 168 5.46 -22.98 1.83
N GLY A 169 4.89 -22.92 3.04
CA GLY A 169 5.60 -22.72 4.30
C GLY A 169 5.97 -21.27 4.55
N MET A 170 5.12 -20.31 4.15
CA MET A 170 5.29 -18.91 4.53
C MET A 170 5.10 -18.75 6.05
N ASP A 171 6.00 -18.01 6.69
CA ASP A 171 5.90 -17.68 8.12
C ASP A 171 4.90 -16.52 8.35
N ILE A 172 4.85 -15.61 7.38
CA ILE A 172 3.98 -14.42 7.39
C ILE A 172 3.23 -14.36 6.05
N ILE A 173 1.96 -14.02 6.07
CA ILE A 173 1.15 -13.77 4.87
C ILE A 173 0.56 -12.36 4.96
N ASN A 174 0.94 -11.49 4.02
CA ASN A 174 0.33 -10.18 3.85
C ASN A 174 -0.82 -10.25 2.83
N VAL A 175 -1.98 -9.75 3.23
CA VAL A 175 -3.19 -9.65 2.42
C VAL A 175 -3.65 -8.19 2.39
N SER A 176 -3.06 -7.41 1.48
CA SER A 176 -3.43 -6.00 1.26
C SER A 176 -4.71 -5.85 0.43
N ILE A 177 -5.74 -6.65 0.78
CA ILE A 177 -7.00 -6.82 0.05
C ILE A 177 -8.15 -6.82 1.05
N GLY A 178 -9.21 -6.08 0.74
CA GLY A 178 -10.51 -6.19 1.40
C GLY A 178 -11.58 -6.69 0.42
N THR A 179 -12.42 -7.63 0.83
CA THR A 179 -13.52 -8.15 -0.02
C THR A 179 -14.81 -7.33 0.07
N GLY A 180 -14.83 -6.27 0.89
CA GLY A 180 -16.04 -5.47 1.14
C GLY A 180 -17.10 -6.28 1.91
N ARG A 181 -16.62 -7.13 2.81
CA ARG A 181 -17.41 -8.02 3.66
C ARG A 181 -16.95 -7.81 5.08
N PHE A 182 -17.87 -7.70 6.02
CA PHE A 182 -17.59 -7.10 7.33
C PHE A 182 -17.88 -8.05 8.50
N PHE A 183 -18.08 -9.34 8.23
CA PHE A 183 -18.50 -10.33 9.20
C PHE A 183 -17.38 -11.33 9.50
N THR A 184 -17.17 -11.60 10.78
CA THR A 184 -16.15 -12.55 11.26
C THR A 184 -16.36 -13.98 10.76
N ASN A 185 -17.60 -14.36 10.44
CA ASN A 185 -17.94 -15.70 9.94
C ASN A 185 -17.90 -15.83 8.41
N PHE A 186 -17.45 -14.80 7.69
CA PHE A 186 -17.36 -14.85 6.24
C PHE A 186 -16.21 -15.78 5.79
N PRO A 187 -16.32 -16.54 4.69
CA PRO A 187 -15.42 -17.68 4.43
C PRO A 187 -13.93 -17.36 4.37
N ASP A 188 -13.53 -16.21 3.82
CA ASP A 188 -12.14 -15.74 3.80
C ASP A 188 -11.64 -15.30 5.18
N ALA A 189 -12.49 -14.70 6.01
CA ALA A 189 -12.15 -14.41 7.41
C ALA A 189 -11.89 -15.71 8.20
N VAL A 190 -12.79 -16.71 8.06
CA VAL A 190 -12.63 -18.01 8.71
C VAL A 190 -11.38 -18.74 8.23
N ALA A 191 -11.10 -18.72 6.92
CA ALA A 191 -9.90 -19.33 6.37
C ALA A 191 -8.62 -18.64 6.86
N ALA A 192 -8.61 -17.31 6.93
CA ALA A 192 -7.48 -16.54 7.45
C ALA A 192 -7.26 -16.83 8.95
N GLU A 193 -8.31 -16.92 9.75
CA GLU A 193 -8.25 -17.29 11.17
C GLU A 193 -7.71 -18.72 11.37
N GLU A 194 -8.16 -19.68 10.56
CA GLU A 194 -7.67 -21.06 10.59
C GLU A 194 -6.16 -21.13 10.32
N ILE A 195 -5.70 -20.39 9.30
CA ILE A 195 -4.28 -20.30 8.95
C ILE A 195 -3.49 -19.62 10.06
N ALA A 196 -4.02 -18.52 10.63
CA ALA A 196 -3.38 -17.82 11.74
C ALA A 196 -3.17 -18.74 12.95
N ARG A 197 -4.20 -19.50 13.31
CA ARG A 197 -4.15 -20.49 14.41
C ARG A 197 -3.20 -21.66 14.15
N SER A 198 -2.84 -21.92 12.89
CA SER A 198 -1.86 -22.95 12.54
C SER A 198 -0.40 -22.51 12.77
N GLY A 199 -0.18 -21.26 13.16
CA GLY A 199 1.14 -20.70 13.50
C GLY A 199 1.73 -19.78 12.43
N VAL A 200 0.99 -19.49 11.36
CA VAL A 200 1.37 -18.51 10.33
C VAL A 200 0.89 -17.13 10.78
N VAL A 201 1.70 -16.09 10.73
CA VAL A 201 1.23 -14.73 11.01
C VAL A 201 0.47 -14.21 9.79
N VAL A 202 -0.80 -13.86 9.94
CA VAL A 202 -1.58 -13.25 8.86
C VAL A 202 -1.78 -11.77 9.17
N VAL A 203 -1.38 -10.92 8.23
CA VAL A 203 -1.53 -9.46 8.29
C VAL A 203 -2.44 -9.02 7.16
N ALA A 204 -3.44 -8.19 7.46
CA ALA A 204 -4.40 -7.72 6.48
C ALA A 204 -4.70 -6.22 6.64
N SER A 205 -4.96 -5.55 5.52
CA SER A 205 -5.33 -4.15 5.52
C SER A 205 -6.74 -3.97 6.09
N ALA A 206 -6.92 -2.98 6.98
CA ALA A 206 -8.22 -2.77 7.65
C ALA A 206 -9.37 -2.42 6.69
N GLY A 207 -9.04 -1.82 5.53
CA GLY A 207 -10.00 -1.30 4.57
C GLY A 207 -9.89 0.22 4.41
N ASN A 208 -10.44 0.73 3.31
CA ASN A 208 -10.39 2.15 2.94
C ASN A 208 -11.78 2.80 2.93
N ASP A 209 -12.71 2.24 3.71
CA ASP A 209 -14.13 2.61 3.70
C ASP A 209 -14.47 3.59 4.83
N GLY A 210 -13.50 4.35 5.35
CA GLY A 210 -13.50 5.02 6.66
C GLY A 210 -14.77 5.69 7.20
N THR A 211 -15.71 6.13 6.36
CA THR A 211 -17.00 6.73 6.76
C THR A 211 -18.19 5.74 6.83
N PHE A 212 -18.02 4.50 6.36
CA PHE A 212 -19.05 3.46 6.40
C PHE A 212 -19.13 2.80 7.79
N HIS A 213 -19.97 3.41 8.64
CA HIS A 213 -20.62 2.83 9.83
C HIS A 213 -19.71 2.15 10.88
N MET A 214 -20.29 1.81 12.03
CA MET A 214 -19.70 0.82 12.94
C MET A 214 -19.59 -0.49 12.14
N THR A 215 -18.50 -1.27 12.30
CA THR A 215 -18.18 -2.49 11.53
C THR A 215 -17.56 -2.29 10.14
N GLY A 216 -16.71 -1.27 9.93
CA GLY A 216 -16.09 -0.99 8.64
C GLY A 216 -14.88 -1.87 8.27
N ILE A 217 -14.46 -2.79 9.15
CA ILE A 217 -13.27 -3.62 8.95
C ILE A 217 -13.57 -4.71 7.92
N SER A 218 -12.84 -4.67 6.81
CA SER A 218 -13.03 -5.59 5.69
C SER A 218 -12.43 -6.96 6.00
N SER A 219 -13.05 -8.02 5.49
CA SER A 219 -12.50 -9.36 5.48
C SER A 219 -11.31 -9.44 4.51
N PRO A 220 -10.21 -10.12 4.89
CA PRO A 220 -10.06 -10.99 6.06
C PRO A 220 -9.60 -10.30 7.37
N ALA A 221 -9.32 -9.00 7.38
CA ALA A 221 -8.81 -8.27 8.55
C ALA A 221 -9.78 -8.27 9.77
N VAL A 222 -11.07 -8.51 9.52
CA VAL A 222 -12.08 -8.66 10.58
C VAL A 222 -11.86 -9.89 11.47
N ALA A 223 -11.12 -10.90 10.98
CA ALA A 223 -10.91 -12.16 11.68
C ALA A 223 -10.10 -11.95 12.98
N PRO A 224 -10.46 -12.65 14.09
CA PRO A 224 -9.84 -12.38 15.39
C PRO A 224 -8.33 -12.53 15.45
N ASP A 225 -7.80 -13.64 14.94
CA ASP A 225 -6.38 -13.98 15.01
C ASP A 225 -5.56 -13.41 13.82
N VAL A 226 -6.17 -12.54 12.99
CA VAL A 226 -5.50 -11.81 11.91
C VAL A 226 -5.09 -10.43 12.41
N ILE A 227 -3.86 -9.99 12.13
CA ILE A 227 -3.41 -8.63 12.43
C ILE A 227 -4.01 -7.67 11.41
N SER A 228 -4.98 -6.87 11.82
CA SER A 228 -5.60 -5.80 11.03
C SER A 228 -4.81 -4.50 11.20
N VAL A 229 -4.44 -3.89 10.08
CA VAL A 229 -3.60 -2.68 10.08
C VAL A 229 -4.36 -1.47 9.53
N ALA A 230 -4.48 -0.43 10.38
CA ALA A 230 -5.00 0.88 10.01
C ALA A 230 -3.94 1.74 9.30
N SER A 231 -4.39 2.78 8.60
CA SER A 231 -3.51 3.76 7.97
C SER A 231 -3.44 5.05 8.78
N ILE A 232 -2.21 5.53 9.02
CA ILE A 232 -1.92 6.87 9.51
C ILE A 232 -1.12 7.67 8.47
N ASN A 233 -1.12 8.99 8.66
CA ASN A 233 -0.32 9.90 7.86
C ASN A 233 1.14 9.89 8.33
N PRO A 234 2.11 9.61 7.44
CA PRO A 234 3.52 9.57 7.82
C PRO A 234 4.01 10.95 8.22
N THR A 235 5.08 11.00 9.01
CA THR A 235 5.75 12.26 9.40
C THR A 235 6.45 12.96 8.24
N LYS A 236 6.88 12.19 7.23
CA LYS A 236 7.46 12.67 5.98
C LYS A 236 6.74 12.03 4.78
N VAL A 237 6.46 12.83 3.76
CA VAL A 237 5.85 12.37 2.50
C VAL A 237 6.78 12.68 1.32
N ALA A 238 6.80 11.81 0.32
CA ALA A 238 7.44 12.12 -0.95
C ALA A 238 6.58 13.14 -1.71
N ALA A 239 7.04 14.40 -1.77
CA ALA A 239 6.23 15.50 -2.27
C ALA A 239 6.32 15.66 -3.81
N PHE A 240 7.52 15.66 -4.37
CA PHE A 240 7.75 15.89 -5.80
C PHE A 240 9.01 15.18 -6.30
N TYR A 241 9.04 14.84 -7.59
CA TYR A 241 10.28 14.57 -8.31
C TYR A 241 10.46 15.57 -9.45
N PHE A 242 11.71 15.94 -9.75
CA PHE A 242 12.05 16.66 -10.96
C PHE A 242 13.16 15.97 -11.73
N THR A 243 13.10 16.12 -13.05
CA THR A 243 14.13 15.69 -14.00
C THR A 243 14.94 16.91 -14.40
N HIS A 244 16.24 16.88 -14.22
CA HIS A 244 17.12 17.92 -14.76
C HIS A 244 17.32 17.64 -16.25
N ALA A 245 17.25 18.64 -17.13
CA ALA A 245 17.26 18.47 -18.59
C ALA A 245 18.49 17.70 -19.14
N ASN A 246 19.54 17.53 -18.34
CA ASN A 246 20.79 16.83 -18.69
C ASN A 246 21.11 15.65 -17.76
N VAL A 247 20.16 15.19 -16.94
CA VAL A 247 20.32 14.03 -16.07
C VAL A 247 19.06 13.18 -16.16
N ASP A 248 19.20 11.92 -16.59
CA ASP A 248 18.09 10.95 -16.66
C ASP A 248 17.64 10.45 -15.27
N GLU A 249 18.10 11.08 -14.18
CA GLU A 249 17.75 10.74 -12.80
C GLU A 249 16.57 11.58 -12.30
N LYS A 250 15.59 10.90 -11.73
CA LYS A 250 14.49 11.52 -10.97
C LYS A 250 14.99 11.82 -9.54
N LEU A 251 14.96 13.10 -9.15
CA LEU A 251 15.30 13.52 -7.78
C LEU A 251 14.03 13.66 -6.95
N TYR A 252 13.83 12.77 -5.97
CA TYR A 252 12.68 12.77 -5.08
C TYR A 252 12.93 13.67 -3.86
N TYR A 253 11.93 14.49 -3.50
CA TYR A 253 11.96 15.37 -2.32
C TYR A 253 11.02 14.84 -1.23
N LEU A 254 11.53 14.72 -0.01
CA LEU A 254 10.72 14.48 1.17
C LEU A 254 10.30 15.82 1.78
N SER A 255 9.00 15.98 2.04
CA SER A 255 8.45 17.10 2.79
C SER A 255 7.97 16.63 4.15
N ASN A 256 8.10 17.48 5.16
CA ASN A 256 7.40 17.27 6.42
C ASN A 256 5.90 17.27 6.16
N ASN A 257 5.19 16.38 6.84
CA ASN A 257 3.74 16.28 6.77
C ASN A 257 3.10 16.92 8.00
N HIS A 258 2.41 18.05 7.79
CA HIS A 258 1.80 18.83 8.86
C HIS A 258 0.52 18.21 9.45
N ILE A 259 0.04 17.09 8.89
CA ILE A 259 -1.09 16.28 9.42
C ILE A 259 -0.63 14.87 9.88
N SER A 260 0.66 14.73 10.20
CA SER A 260 1.25 13.46 10.62
C SER A 260 0.66 12.92 11.93
N SER A 261 0.73 11.61 12.12
CA SER A 261 0.22 10.89 13.31
C SER A 261 -1.29 10.95 13.53
N PHE A 262 -2.05 11.51 12.58
CA PHE A 262 -3.50 11.33 12.52
C PHE A 262 -3.83 10.11 11.66
N THR A 263 -4.89 9.40 12.03
CA THR A 263 -5.46 8.35 11.20
C THR A 263 -5.90 8.94 9.87
N SER A 264 -5.55 8.24 8.78
CA SER A 264 -5.96 8.67 7.46
C SER A 264 -7.48 8.58 7.34
N VAL A 265 -8.10 9.59 6.73
CA VAL A 265 -9.57 9.76 6.69
C VAL A 265 -10.32 8.60 6.04
N PHE A 266 -9.63 7.81 5.21
CA PHE A 266 -10.18 6.63 4.56
C PHE A 266 -10.03 5.36 5.39
N SER A 267 -9.17 5.31 6.41
CA SER A 267 -8.90 4.07 7.14
C SER A 267 -10.19 3.56 7.77
N SER A 268 -10.52 2.28 7.56
CA SER A 268 -11.66 1.64 8.21
C SER A 268 -11.45 1.52 9.72
N PHE A 269 -12.56 1.55 10.46
CA PHE A 269 -12.59 1.43 11.92
C PHE A 269 -13.59 0.37 12.38
N GLY A 270 -13.27 -0.29 13.49
CA GLY A 270 -14.18 -1.22 14.16
C GLY A 270 -15.22 -0.52 15.05
N PRO A 271 -15.81 -1.25 16.02
CA PRO A 271 -15.53 -2.65 16.36
C PRO A 271 -15.98 -3.62 15.24
N THR A 272 -15.63 -4.90 15.37
CA THR A 272 -16.15 -5.95 14.46
C THR A 272 -17.66 -6.13 14.61
N ASP A 273 -18.26 -6.92 13.70
CA ASP A 273 -19.71 -7.23 13.66
C ASP A 273 -20.31 -7.71 14.99
N ASN A 274 -19.56 -8.49 15.74
CA ASN A 274 -20.00 -9.02 17.04
C ASN A 274 -19.78 -8.06 18.22
N ALA A 275 -19.23 -6.86 17.99
CA ALA A 275 -18.90 -5.83 18.98
C ALA A 275 -18.00 -6.28 20.16
N THR A 276 -17.46 -7.50 20.11
CA THR A 276 -16.62 -8.08 21.17
C THR A 276 -15.14 -8.05 20.81
N ASN A 277 -14.82 -7.87 19.52
CA ASN A 277 -13.45 -7.76 19.06
C ASN A 277 -13.12 -6.35 18.59
N ILE A 278 -11.99 -5.82 19.05
CA ILE A 278 -11.51 -4.49 18.68
C ILE A 278 -10.56 -4.66 17.50
N LYS A 279 -10.90 -4.02 16.39
CA LYS A 279 -10.08 -3.89 15.18
C LYS A 279 -10.11 -2.44 14.71
N PRO A 280 -9.08 -1.93 14.03
CA PRO A 280 -7.81 -2.58 13.72
C PRO A 280 -6.93 -2.77 14.98
N ASP A 281 -5.97 -3.70 14.94
CA ASP A 281 -5.10 -4.01 16.07
C ASP A 281 -3.97 -2.98 16.22
N VAL A 282 -3.44 -2.54 15.08
CA VAL A 282 -2.30 -1.62 14.98
C VAL A 282 -2.51 -0.64 13.83
N ALA A 283 -1.68 0.39 13.76
CA ALA A 283 -1.68 1.35 12.66
C ALA A 283 -0.26 1.63 12.18
N ALA A 284 -0.11 1.88 10.88
CA ALA A 284 1.16 2.21 10.24
C ALA A 284 0.97 3.24 9.13
N ASP A 285 2.10 3.79 8.67
CA ASP A 285 2.13 4.80 7.62
C ASP A 285 1.55 4.23 6.32
N GLY A 286 0.44 4.81 5.82
CA GLY A 286 -0.21 4.34 4.59
C GLY A 286 -0.62 5.46 3.63
N MET A 287 -0.30 6.71 3.94
CA MET A 287 -0.52 7.85 3.03
C MET A 287 0.76 8.20 2.29
N GLN A 288 0.68 8.31 0.96
CA GLN A 288 1.77 8.75 0.08
C GLN A 288 3.07 7.94 0.26
N ILE A 289 2.94 6.61 0.28
CA ILE A 289 4.07 5.71 0.44
C ILE A 289 4.75 5.49 -0.91
N PHE A 290 6.04 5.81 -0.94
CA PHE A 290 6.90 5.61 -2.09
C PHE A 290 7.52 4.21 -2.04
N SER A 291 7.30 3.40 -3.07
CA SER A 291 7.80 2.02 -3.16
C SER A 291 8.00 1.62 -4.63
N THR A 292 8.51 0.40 -4.83
CA THR A 292 8.67 -0.22 -6.15
C THR A 292 7.34 -0.30 -6.91
N TYR A 293 7.41 -0.38 -8.23
CA TYR A 293 6.28 -0.51 -9.12
C TYR A 293 6.76 -1.24 -10.37
N PRO A 294 5.89 -1.87 -11.19
CA PRO A 294 6.36 -2.59 -12.36
C PRO A 294 7.24 -1.71 -13.25
N ARG A 295 8.32 -2.28 -13.78
CA ARG A 295 9.29 -1.54 -14.59
C ARG A 295 8.64 -0.92 -15.82
N LYS A 296 7.71 -1.65 -16.44
CA LYS A 296 6.91 -1.17 -17.59
C LYS A 296 6.02 0.03 -17.25
N LEU A 297 5.73 0.25 -15.97
CA LEU A 297 4.90 1.35 -15.47
C LEU A 297 5.70 2.46 -14.78
N GLY A 298 7.05 2.41 -14.84
CA GLY A 298 7.91 3.47 -14.33
C GLY A 298 8.74 3.12 -13.09
N SER A 299 8.80 1.85 -12.70
CA SER A 299 9.66 1.27 -11.63
C SER A 299 9.36 1.72 -10.19
N TYR A 300 8.82 2.91 -9.96
CA TYR A 300 8.40 3.36 -8.63
C TYR A 300 7.13 4.18 -8.72
N ALA A 301 6.32 4.10 -7.67
CA ALA A 301 5.09 4.87 -7.55
C ALA A 301 4.84 5.29 -6.11
N ILE A 302 3.98 6.30 -5.96
CA ILE A 302 3.45 6.75 -4.67
C ILE A 302 2.01 6.29 -4.59
N LEU A 303 1.70 5.40 -3.66
CA LEU A 303 0.34 4.91 -3.42
C LEU A 303 -0.14 5.31 -2.03
N THR A 304 -1.45 5.19 -1.81
CA THR A 304 -2.11 5.51 -0.55
C THR A 304 -3.19 4.48 -0.26
N GLY A 305 -3.22 3.99 0.97
CA GLY A 305 -4.23 3.05 1.45
C GLY A 305 -3.74 2.27 2.65
N THR A 306 -4.67 1.62 3.35
CA THR A 306 -4.33 0.59 4.36
C THR A 306 -3.52 -0.56 3.75
N SER A 307 -3.63 -0.78 2.43
CA SER A 307 -2.80 -1.69 1.66
C SER A 307 -1.30 -1.38 1.69
N MET A 308 -0.91 -0.13 1.93
CA MET A 308 0.50 0.28 2.09
C MET A 308 0.93 0.27 3.56
N ALA A 309 -0.01 0.27 4.50
CA ALA A 309 0.28 0.21 5.94
C ALA A 309 0.42 -1.23 6.45
N ALA A 310 -0.32 -2.18 5.88
CA ALA A 310 -0.26 -3.59 6.22
C ALA A 310 1.12 -4.28 5.99
N PRO A 311 1.78 -4.10 4.83
CA PRO A 311 3.13 -4.64 4.59
C PRO A 311 4.21 -4.00 5.48
#